data_AF-A0AAN0XX29-F1
#
_entry.id   AF-A0AAN0XX29-F1
#
_cell.length_a   1.000
_cell.length_b   1.000
_cell.length_c   1.000
_cell.angle_alpha   90.00
_cell.angle_beta   90.00
_cell.angle_gamma   90.00
#
_symmetry.space_group_name_H-M   'P 1'
#
loop_
_entity.id
_entity.type
_entity.pdbx_description
1 polymer ?
#
loop_
_entity_poly.entity_id
_entity_poly.type
_entity_poly.pdbx_seq_one_letter_code
_entity_poly.pdbx_strand_id
1 'polypeptide(L)'
;MHKPLWSDDSSGFTAIELALQNFSYTVLNGHEHTYYYEERKGQDYIQLGTTGGAFTPSDRGFHMDHIMWISVSEGEPTIINLKLDSLVDKYGEPLLDLNESK
;
A
#
# COMPACT_ATOMS: atom_id res chain seq x y z
N MET A 1 1.73 5.29 -9.31
CA MET A 1 2.56 4.69 -10.39
C MET A 1 2.54 3.18 -10.24
N HIS A 2 2.83 2.37 -11.27
CA HIS A 2 2.90 0.91 -11.04
C HIS A 2 4.18 0.51 -10.29
N LYS A 3 5.35 0.91 -10.80
CA LYS A 3 6.66 0.66 -10.17
C LYS A 3 7.01 1.72 -9.11
N PRO A 4 7.84 1.40 -8.10
CA PRO A 4 8.38 2.36 -7.14
C PRO A 4 9.45 3.25 -7.78
N LEU A 5 9.07 4.09 -8.75
CA LEU A 5 10.04 4.94 -9.47
C LEU A 5 10.83 5.86 -8.52
N TRP A 6 10.24 6.24 -7.40
CA TRP A 6 10.89 7.06 -6.37
C TRP A 6 12.12 6.39 -5.75
N SER A 7 12.22 5.05 -5.76
CA SER A 7 13.40 4.31 -5.25
C SER A 7 14.46 4.04 -6.31
N ASP A 8 14.25 4.54 -7.53
CA ASP A 8 15.21 4.45 -8.64
C ASP A 8 15.64 5.86 -9.04
N ASP A 9 16.86 6.24 -8.68
CA ASP A 9 17.45 7.55 -9.00
C ASP A 9 17.52 7.81 -10.51
N SER A 10 17.50 6.77 -11.35
CA SER A 10 17.52 6.90 -12.81
C SER A 10 16.14 7.16 -13.43
N SER A 11 15.06 7.02 -12.65
CA SER A 11 13.68 7.15 -13.13
C SER A 11 13.26 8.58 -13.49
N GLY A 12 14.01 9.58 -13.01
CA GLY A 12 13.65 10.99 -13.11
C GLY A 12 12.53 11.42 -12.16
N PHE A 13 12.09 10.56 -11.23
CA PHE A 13 10.99 10.86 -10.30
C PHE A 13 11.26 12.10 -9.44
N THR A 14 12.53 12.42 -9.16
CA THR A 14 12.91 13.64 -8.44
C THR A 14 12.40 14.93 -9.08
N ALA A 15 12.22 14.98 -10.41
CA ALA A 15 11.63 16.13 -11.07
C ALA A 15 10.16 16.36 -10.66
N ILE A 16 9.41 15.28 -10.43
CA ILE A 16 8.02 15.33 -9.95
C ILE A 16 7.99 15.80 -8.50
N GLU A 17 8.86 15.23 -7.65
CA GLU A 17 8.95 15.64 -6.23
C GLU A 17 9.29 17.13 -6.09
N LEU A 18 10.17 17.66 -6.95
CA LEU A 18 10.52 19.08 -6.97
C LEU A 18 9.34 19.95 -7.46
N ALA A 19 8.63 19.52 -8.50
CA ALA A 19 7.45 20.22 -9.00
C ALA A 19 6.33 20.30 -7.96
N LEU A 20 6.23 19.27 -7.10
CA LEU A 20 5.21 19.16 -6.06
C LEU A 20 5.67 19.68 -4.69
N GLN A 21 6.86 20.27 -4.54
CA GLN A 21 7.45 20.60 -3.23
C GLN A 21 6.59 21.51 -2.34
N ASN A 22 5.66 22.27 -2.92
CA ASN A 22 4.76 23.18 -2.20
C ASN A 22 3.34 22.63 -2.02
N PHE A 23 3.11 21.37 -2.38
CA PHE A 23 1.83 20.69 -2.28
C PHE A 23 1.96 19.52 -1.32
N SER A 24 0.91 19.24 -0.56
CA SER A 24 0.76 17.96 0.14
C SER A 24 0.36 16.89 -0.86
N TYR A 25 1.05 15.75 -0.85
CA TYR A 25 0.76 14.63 -1.74
C TYR A 25 1.12 13.29 -1.09
N THR A 26 0.51 12.22 -1.60
CA THR A 26 0.85 10.84 -1.25
C THR A 26 1.24 10.10 -2.52
N VAL A 27 2.34 9.35 -2.48
CA VAL A 27 2.80 8.51 -3.59
C VAL A 27 2.35 7.08 -3.36
N LEU A 28 1.56 6.55 -4.29
CA LEU A 28 1.13 5.15 -4.26
C LEU A 28 1.81 4.34 -5.38
N ASN A 29 2.33 3.15 -5.06
CA ASN A 29 2.83 2.19 -6.04
C ASN A 29 2.52 0.73 -5.72
N GLY A 30 2.77 -0.18 -6.68
CA GLY A 30 2.69 -1.63 -6.50
C GLY A 30 3.99 -2.29 -6.95
N HIS A 31 3.89 -3.28 -7.84
CA HIS A 31 4.99 -4.03 -8.49
C HIS A 31 5.67 -5.09 -7.62
N GLU A 32 6.05 -4.76 -6.38
CA GLU A 32 6.92 -5.62 -5.55
C GLU A 32 6.18 -6.72 -4.76
N HIS A 33 4.85 -6.71 -4.76
CA HIS A 33 4.01 -7.68 -4.02
C HIS A 33 4.33 -7.76 -2.51
N THR A 34 4.88 -6.67 -1.96
CA THR A 34 5.03 -6.41 -0.54
C THR A 34 4.46 -5.06 -0.20
N TYR A 35 3.75 -4.97 0.91
CA TYR A 35 3.39 -3.69 1.46
C TYR A 35 4.62 -3.02 2.08
N TYR A 36 4.81 -1.74 1.77
CA TYR A 36 5.87 -0.93 2.35
C TYR A 36 5.39 0.50 2.53
N TYR A 37 5.81 1.12 3.63
CA TYR A 37 5.55 2.51 3.93
C TYR A 37 6.88 3.19 4.29
N GLU A 38 7.10 4.37 3.75
CA GLU A 38 8.10 5.31 4.26
C GLU A 38 7.59 6.74 4.18
N GLU A 39 8.05 7.58 5.11
CA GLU A 39 7.92 9.02 4.99
C GLU A 39 9.19 9.54 4.30
N ARG A 40 9.02 10.29 3.22
CA ARG A 40 10.12 10.89 2.46
C ARG A 40 9.76 12.30 2.04
N LYS A 41 10.65 13.26 2.30
CA LYS A 41 10.43 14.69 2.02
C LYS A 41 9.15 15.25 2.68
N GLY A 42 8.78 14.71 3.84
CA GLY A 42 7.56 15.09 4.57
C GLY A 42 6.26 14.67 3.86
N GLN A 43 6.30 13.63 3.03
CA GLN A 43 5.17 13.10 2.28
C GLN A 43 5.13 11.57 2.42
N ASP A 44 3.95 10.98 2.33
CA ASP A 44 3.76 9.54 2.45
C ASP A 44 4.06 8.81 1.14
N TYR A 45 4.87 7.75 1.21
CA TYR A 45 5.16 6.85 0.10
C TYR A 45 4.69 5.45 0.49
N ILE A 46 3.62 5.00 -0.16
CA ILE A 46 2.96 3.75 0.17
C ILE A 46 2.99 2.80 -1.03
N GLN A 47 3.70 1.69 -0.85
CA GLN A 47 3.68 0.56 -1.75
C GLN A 47 2.63 -0.45 -1.28
N LEU A 48 1.72 -0.80 -2.17
CA LEU A 48 0.66 -1.77 -1.91
C LEU A 48 1.20 -3.20 -2.06
N GLY A 49 0.69 -4.08 -1.20
CA GLY A 49 0.88 -5.53 -1.29
C GLY A 49 -0.02 -6.14 -2.37
N THR A 50 -0.46 -7.37 -2.16
CA THR A 50 -1.30 -8.11 -3.11
C THR A 50 -2.77 -8.09 -2.69
N THR A 51 -3.63 -8.68 -3.52
CA THR A 51 -5.07 -8.90 -3.24
C THR A 51 -5.42 -10.36 -3.57
N GLY A 52 -4.70 -11.30 -2.95
CA GLY A 52 -4.75 -12.75 -3.19
C GLY A 52 -3.72 -13.24 -4.23
N GLY A 53 -2.71 -12.43 -4.54
CA GLY A 53 -1.70 -12.71 -5.56
C GLY A 53 -0.48 -13.47 -5.02
N ALA A 54 0.38 -13.95 -5.91
CA ALA A 54 1.62 -14.59 -5.51
C ALA A 54 2.58 -13.58 -4.88
N PHE A 55 3.16 -13.91 -3.73
CA PHE A 55 4.25 -13.14 -3.16
C PHE A 55 5.55 -13.37 -3.92
N THR A 56 6.31 -12.29 -4.17
CA THR A 56 7.66 -12.35 -4.72
C THR A 56 8.68 -12.23 -3.59
N PRO A 57 9.87 -12.86 -3.68
CA PRO A 57 10.95 -12.61 -2.74
C PRO A 57 11.27 -11.11 -2.70
N SER A 58 11.33 -10.56 -1.49
CA SER A 58 11.62 -9.15 -1.28
C SER A 58 12.58 -8.99 -0.11
N ASP A 59 13.48 -8.03 -0.21
CA ASP A 59 14.35 -7.55 0.87
C ASP A 59 13.72 -6.40 1.67
N ARG A 60 12.57 -5.87 1.21
CA ARG A 60 11.87 -4.72 1.80
C ARG A 60 10.36 -4.93 1.91
N GLY A 61 9.77 -4.35 2.95
CA GLY A 61 8.33 -4.44 3.23
C GLY A 61 7.93 -5.80 3.80
N PHE A 62 6.63 -6.05 3.82
CA PHE A 62 6.07 -7.31 4.31
C PHE A 62 4.92 -7.78 3.41
N HIS A 63 4.69 -9.09 3.37
CA HIS A 63 3.60 -9.66 2.61
C HIS A 63 2.27 -9.43 3.33
N MET A 64 1.31 -8.86 2.60
CA MET A 64 -0.08 -8.89 2.99
C MET A 64 -0.98 -8.85 1.77
N ASP A 65 -2.07 -9.60 1.85
CA ASP A 65 -3.21 -9.39 0.99
C ASP A 65 -4.10 -8.34 1.63
N HIS A 66 -4.43 -7.30 0.89
CA HIS A 66 -5.19 -6.18 1.42
C HIS A 66 -5.94 -5.40 0.34
N ILE A 67 -6.83 -4.55 0.81
CA ILE A 67 -7.42 -3.44 0.06
C ILE A 67 -7.05 -2.17 0.84
N MET A 68 -6.48 -1.18 0.16
CA MET A 68 -6.33 0.15 0.74
C MET A 68 -7.60 0.97 0.49
N TRP A 69 -8.20 1.46 1.56
CA TRP A 69 -9.36 2.33 1.54
C TRP A 69 -8.93 3.77 1.85
N ILE A 70 -9.20 4.69 0.92
CA ILE A 70 -8.85 6.11 1.05
C ILE A 70 -10.12 6.93 1.06
N SER A 71 -10.34 7.67 2.14
CA SER A 71 -11.44 8.62 2.29
C SER A 71 -10.88 10.03 2.20
N VAL A 72 -11.31 10.79 1.18
CA VAL A 72 -10.91 12.18 0.97
C VAL A 72 -12.02 13.11 1.45
N SER A 73 -11.69 14.04 2.34
CA SER A 73 -12.55 15.10 2.83
C SER A 73 -11.84 16.45 2.73
N GLU A 74 -12.38 17.49 3.37
CA GLU A 74 -11.59 18.70 3.62
C GLU A 74 -10.40 18.33 4.53
N GLY A 75 -9.17 18.64 4.09
CA GLY A 75 -7.94 18.35 4.83
C GLY A 75 -7.21 17.09 4.38
N GLU A 76 -6.56 16.42 5.34
CA GLU A 76 -5.73 15.23 5.10
C GLU A 76 -6.61 13.99 4.80
N PRO A 77 -6.30 13.20 3.75
CA PRO A 77 -7.00 11.95 3.48
C PRO A 77 -6.84 10.95 4.62
N THR A 78 -7.92 10.27 5.00
CA THR A 78 -7.83 9.10 5.90
C THR A 78 -7.53 7.86 5.08
N ILE A 79 -6.43 7.17 5.40
CA ILE A 79 -5.97 5.96 4.70
C ILE A 79 -6.04 4.76 5.65
N ILE A 80 -6.75 3.70 5.25
CA ILE A 80 -6.95 2.47 6.03
C ILE A 80 -6.59 1.27 5.16
N ASN A 81 -5.89 0.28 5.71
CA ASN A 81 -5.69 -1.01 5.06
C ASN A 81 -6.69 -2.03 5.60
N LEU A 82 -7.58 -2.51 4.75
CA LEU A 82 -8.44 -3.65 4.99
C LEU A 82 -7.66 -4.91 4.64
N LYS A 83 -7.11 -5.57 5.66
CA LYS A 83 -6.33 -6.80 5.45
C LYS A 83 -7.27 -7.96 5.09
N LEU A 84 -6.96 -8.66 4.00
CA LEU A 84 -7.72 -9.81 3.52
C LEU A 84 -7.24 -11.07 4.20
N ASP A 85 -7.55 -11.19 5.50
CA ASP A 85 -7.09 -12.32 6.30
C ASP A 85 -8.11 -13.45 6.41
N SER A 86 -9.41 -13.20 6.19
CA SER A 86 -10.52 -14.20 6.13
C SER A 86 -11.89 -13.43 5.94
N LEU A 87 -13.08 -14.03 5.76
CA LEU A 87 -13.47 -15.34 6.26
C LEU A 87 -14.34 -16.23 5.40
N VAL A 88 -14.20 -17.52 5.76
CA VAL A 88 -14.22 -18.72 4.92
C VAL A 88 -14.85 -19.97 5.67
N ASP A 89 -15.97 -20.59 5.21
CA ASP A 89 -16.68 -21.87 5.45
C ASP A 89 -16.27 -23.04 4.55
N LYS A 90 -17.00 -24.14 4.68
CA LYS A 90 -16.36 -25.46 4.90
C LYS A 90 -15.91 -26.24 3.66
N TYR A 91 -15.96 -25.63 2.49
CA TYR A 91 -15.33 -26.16 1.27
C TYR A 91 -14.21 -25.25 0.75
N GLY A 92 -13.66 -24.38 1.61
CA GLY A 92 -12.99 -23.14 1.19
C GLY A 92 -13.99 -22.02 0.85
N GLU A 93 -15.24 -22.24 1.26
CA GLU A 93 -16.34 -21.27 1.33
C GLU A 93 -16.07 -20.22 2.44
N PRO A 94 -16.89 -19.17 2.74
CA PRO A 94 -17.15 -18.18 3.89
C PRO A 94 -17.94 -18.48 5.21
N LEU A 95 -17.26 -18.53 6.37
CA LEU A 95 -17.79 -18.65 7.74
C LEU A 95 -18.18 -17.22 8.13
N LEU A 96 -18.24 -16.93 9.41
CA LEU A 96 -18.00 -15.59 9.88
C LEU A 96 -16.61 -15.55 10.48
N ASP A 97 -15.91 -14.46 10.27
CA ASP A 97 -16.26 -13.11 10.65
C ASP A 97 -15.19 -12.44 11.56
N LEU A 98 -14.02 -13.09 11.82
CA LEU A 98 -12.90 -12.70 12.71
C LEU A 98 -13.33 -12.74 14.19
N ASN A 99 -12.44 -13.15 15.11
CA ASN A 99 -12.62 -13.14 16.58
C ASN A 99 -13.20 -14.40 17.26
N GLU A 100 -12.33 -15.33 17.65
CA GLU A 100 -12.15 -15.46 19.09
C GLU A 100 -10.80 -14.84 19.44
N SER A 101 -10.82 -13.69 20.11
CA SER A 101 -9.71 -13.13 20.88
C SER A 101 -8.50 -12.55 20.12
N LYS A 102 -8.36 -11.22 20.10
CA LYS A 102 -7.46 -10.44 20.97
C LYS A 102 -7.26 -9.01 20.48
#